data_AF-A0A3M8B7E6-F1
#
_entry.id   AF-A0A3M8B7E6-F1
#
_cell.length_a   1.000
_cell.length_b   1.000
_cell.length_c   1.000
_cell.angle_alpha   90.00
_cell.angle_beta   90.00
_cell.angle_gamma   90.00
#
_symmetry.space_group_name_H-M   'P 1'
#
loop_
_entity.id
_entity.type
_entity.pdbx_description
1 polymer ?
#
loop_
_entity_poly.entity_id
_entity_poly.type
_entity_poly.pdbx_seq_one_letter_code
_entity_poly.pdbx_strand_id
1 'polypeptide(L)'
;MKYGNHDVVDLMIFDEEENLVANLTTLKESHIQIDGTQSGMFVKDALLDQDLLKFIGKQNEQPVLSDYQKILNSGQQSTTITFNKSKSKNCKLIAIGYYRDADTENDVKVIYEIPKAKVINKLSFNTNSINVSPLDLYFQFEPFNEEGDIMKLHIEQLNKDVIKFVYESGSSIEIGEDIKINAARAVHIN
;
A
#
# COMPACT_ATOMS: atom_id res chain seq x y z
N MET A 1 6.35 20.40 -13.86
CA MET A 1 6.97 19.66 -12.74
C MET A 1 6.04 18.48 -12.44
N LYS A 2 6.54 17.24 -12.41
CA LYS A 2 5.73 16.08 -12.02
C LYS A 2 5.56 16.13 -10.49
N TYR A 3 4.38 16.53 -10.04
CA TYR A 3 4.05 16.53 -8.61
C TYR A 3 3.61 15.11 -8.23
N GLY A 4 4.32 14.49 -7.31
CA GLY A 4 3.92 13.23 -6.74
C GLY A 4 4.98 12.75 -5.78
N ASN A 5 4.82 13.08 -4.50
CA ASN A 5 5.45 12.29 -3.46
C ASN A 5 4.98 10.85 -3.67
N HIS A 6 5.93 9.92 -3.82
CA HIS A 6 5.66 8.49 -3.95
C HIS A 6 5.30 7.89 -2.59
N ASP A 7 4.28 8.45 -1.94
CA ASP A 7 3.79 7.94 -0.67
C ASP A 7 2.96 6.69 -0.95
N VAL A 8 3.29 5.61 -0.25
CA VAL A 8 2.49 4.40 -0.22
C VAL A 8 1.34 4.66 0.75
N VAL A 9 0.12 4.71 0.23
CA VAL A 9 -1.08 4.98 1.04
C VAL A 9 -1.75 3.70 1.51
N ASP A 10 -1.67 2.62 0.72
CA ASP A 10 -2.18 1.31 1.10
C ASP A 10 -1.13 0.22 0.83
N LEU A 11 -1.11 -0.80 1.68
CA LEU A 11 -0.22 -1.94 1.57
C LEU A 11 -0.95 -3.24 1.89
N MET A 12 -0.95 -4.14 0.91
CA MET A 12 -1.38 -5.51 1.09
C MET A 12 -0.17 -6.42 1.23
N ILE A 13 -0.21 -7.30 2.22
CA ILE A 13 0.86 -8.23 2.57
C ILE A 13 0.33 -9.63 2.36
N PHE A 14 1.07 -10.43 1.60
CA PHE A 14 0.74 -11.83 1.31
C PHE A 14 1.85 -12.74 1.80
N ASP A 15 1.50 -13.96 2.20
CA ASP A 15 2.49 -15.01 2.47
C ASP A 15 3.07 -15.58 1.15
N GLU A 16 3.97 -16.56 1.26
CA GLU A 16 4.59 -17.20 0.08
C GLU A 16 3.59 -17.98 -0.79
N GLU A 17 2.45 -18.38 -0.21
CA GLU A 17 1.36 -19.12 -0.84
C GLU A 17 0.30 -18.19 -1.45
N GLU A 18 0.54 -16.88 -1.46
CA GLU A 18 -0.35 -15.84 -2.00
C GLU A 18 -1.64 -15.63 -1.19
N ASN A 19 -1.67 -16.06 0.07
CA ASN A 19 -2.77 -15.75 0.97
C ASN A 19 -2.58 -14.34 1.54
N LEU A 20 -3.66 -13.55 1.57
CA LEU A 20 -3.65 -12.23 2.20
C LEU A 20 -3.46 -12.37 3.71
N VAL A 21 -2.40 -11.76 4.23
CA VAL A 21 -2.03 -11.73 5.64
C VAL A 21 -2.59 -10.50 6.33
N ALA A 22 -2.37 -9.33 5.73
CA ALA A 22 -2.77 -8.05 6.31
C ALA A 22 -3.00 -7.03 5.20
N ASN A 23 -3.88 -6.08 5.47
CA ASN A 23 -4.19 -4.96 4.59
C ASN A 23 -4.13 -3.66 5.40
N LEU A 24 -3.01 -2.95 5.28
CA LEU A 24 -2.79 -1.69 5.95
C LEU A 24 -3.28 -0.57 5.04
N THR A 25 -4.29 0.16 5.49
CA THR A 25 -4.89 1.26 4.72
C THR A 25 -4.55 2.60 5.35
N THR A 26 -4.53 3.66 4.56
CA THR A 26 -4.27 5.04 5.03
C THR A 26 -2.92 5.23 5.73
N LEU A 27 -1.91 4.52 5.25
CA LEU A 27 -0.52 4.64 5.70
C LEU A 27 -0.03 6.09 5.52
N LYS A 28 0.64 6.61 6.55
CA LYS A 28 1.25 7.94 6.53
C LYS A 28 2.76 7.80 6.59
N GLU A 29 3.46 8.57 5.75
CA GLU A 29 4.93 8.59 5.69
C GLU A 29 5.60 7.25 5.31
N SER A 30 4.80 6.30 4.83
CA SER A 30 5.30 5.05 4.25
C SER A 30 5.81 5.30 2.84
N HIS A 31 6.99 4.79 2.52
CA HIS A 31 7.65 5.04 1.25
C HIS A 31 8.50 3.86 0.81
N ILE A 32 8.68 3.75 -0.51
CA ILE A 32 9.61 2.81 -1.13
C ILE A 32 10.96 3.51 -1.28
N GLN A 33 12.02 2.86 -0.79
CA GLN A 33 13.41 3.27 -0.98
C GLN A 33 14.10 2.25 -1.89
N ILE A 34 14.66 2.73 -2.99
CA ILE A 34 15.51 1.95 -3.88
C ILE A 34 16.80 2.71 -4.02
N ASP A 35 17.80 2.33 -3.24
CA ASP A 35 19.17 2.75 -3.44
C ASP A 35 20.03 1.52 -3.79
N GLY A 36 21.18 1.76 -4.43
CA GLY A 36 22.06 0.68 -4.90
C GLY A 36 22.60 -0.25 -3.80
N THR A 37 22.31 0.04 -2.53
CA THR A 37 22.72 -0.76 -1.36
C THR A 37 21.55 -1.41 -0.62
N GLN A 38 20.36 -0.81 -0.67
CA GLN A 38 19.16 -1.22 0.04
C GLN A 38 17.94 -0.89 -0.83
N SER A 39 17.18 -1.94 -1.13
CA SER A 39 15.86 -1.82 -1.74
C SER A 39 14.83 -2.35 -0.76
N GLY A 40 13.81 -1.56 -0.49
CA GLY A 40 12.79 -1.92 0.48
C GLY A 40 11.73 -0.84 0.67
N MET A 41 10.89 -1.06 1.66
CA MET A 41 9.82 -0.15 2.03
C MET A 41 9.76 0.01 3.54
N PHE A 42 9.64 1.26 3.95
CA PHE A 42 9.39 1.65 5.33
C PHE A 42 7.90 1.84 5.51
N VAL A 43 7.35 1.19 6.52
CA VAL A 43 5.93 1.27 6.85
C VAL A 43 5.81 1.77 8.27
N LYS A 44 5.27 2.98 8.42
CA LYS A 44 5.12 3.62 9.73
C LYS A 44 3.88 3.10 10.45
N ASP A 45 3.94 3.01 11.78
CA ASP A 45 2.81 2.65 12.66
C ASP A 45 2.14 1.29 12.35
N ALA A 46 2.83 0.39 11.65
CA ALA A 46 2.29 -0.89 11.18
C ALA A 46 2.07 -1.92 12.30
N LEU A 47 2.70 -1.75 13.47
CA LEU A 47 2.57 -2.69 14.59
C LEU A 47 1.23 -2.62 15.36
N LEU A 48 0.24 -1.88 14.87
CA LEU A 48 -1.12 -1.90 15.41
C LEU A 48 -2.01 -2.98 14.77
N ASP A 49 -1.56 -3.62 13.69
CA ASP A 49 -2.33 -4.66 13.00
C ASP A 49 -2.06 -6.05 13.61
N GLN A 50 -3.09 -6.64 14.22
CA GLN A 50 -2.95 -7.91 14.94
C GLN A 50 -2.56 -9.09 14.03
N ASP A 51 -3.04 -9.13 12.79
CA ASP A 51 -2.78 -10.24 11.88
C ASP A 51 -1.36 -10.15 11.31
N LEU A 52 -0.88 -8.94 11.06
CA LEU A 52 0.53 -8.67 10.78
C LEU A 52 1.43 -9.04 11.96
N LEU A 53 1.04 -8.71 13.20
CA LEU A 53 1.79 -9.13 14.39
C LEU A 53 1.85 -10.66 14.52
N LYS A 54 0.74 -11.37 14.28
CA LYS A 54 0.70 -12.85 14.29
C LYS A 54 1.58 -13.42 13.19
N PHE A 55 1.56 -12.80 12.02
CA PHE A 55 2.42 -13.19 10.91
C PHE A 55 3.88 -13.00 11.26
N ILE A 56 4.30 -11.86 11.79
CA ILE A 56 5.72 -11.62 12.11
C ILE A 56 6.18 -12.44 13.33
N GLY A 57 5.29 -12.63 14.30
CA GLY A 57 5.54 -13.36 15.53
C GLY A 57 5.32 -14.87 15.45
N LYS A 58 5.42 -15.52 16.61
CA LYS A 58 4.93 -16.88 16.85
C LYS A 58 3.75 -16.81 17.82
N GLN A 59 2.67 -17.50 17.50
CA GLN A 59 1.70 -17.91 18.52
C GLN A 59 2.29 -19.10 19.27
N ASN A 60 2.32 -19.01 20.60
CA ASN A 60 2.67 -20.16 21.42
C ASN A 60 1.39 -20.88 21.84
N GLU A 61 1.37 -22.20 21.71
CA GLU A 61 0.41 -23.06 22.39
C GLU A 61 0.66 -22.97 23.90
N GLN A 62 -0.41 -22.87 24.69
CA GLN A 62 -0.30 -22.55 26.11
C GLN A 62 0.37 -23.68 26.91
N PRO A 63 1.53 -23.43 27.56
CA PRO A 63 2.08 -24.35 28.54
C PRO A 63 1.34 -24.20 29.88
N VAL A 64 1.61 -25.13 30.80
CA VAL A 64 1.22 -25.02 32.22
C VAL A 64 1.59 -23.63 32.76
N LEU A 65 0.58 -22.89 33.22
CA LEU A 65 0.73 -21.49 33.60
C LEU A 65 1.54 -21.35 34.90
N SER A 66 2.71 -20.70 34.83
CA SER A 66 3.46 -20.26 36.00
C SER A 66 2.73 -19.14 36.74
N ASP A 67 3.10 -18.86 37.99
CA ASP A 67 2.45 -17.79 38.76
C ASP A 67 2.60 -16.40 38.11
N TYR A 68 3.70 -16.15 37.40
CA TYR A 68 3.87 -14.98 36.53
C TYR A 68 2.80 -14.92 35.42
N GLN A 69 2.53 -16.05 34.76
CA GLN A 69 1.53 -16.14 33.70
C GLN A 69 0.10 -16.07 34.25
N LYS A 70 -0.15 -16.54 35.48
CA LYS A 70 -1.47 -16.40 36.13
C LYS A 70 -1.82 -14.94 36.41
N ILE A 71 -0.84 -14.11 36.75
CA ILE A 71 -1.04 -12.66 36.92
C ILE A 71 -1.44 -12.02 35.58
N LEU A 72 -0.74 -12.36 34.50
CA LEU A 72 -1.04 -11.85 33.15
C LEU A 72 -2.41 -12.32 32.63
N ASN A 73 -2.87 -13.50 33.04
CA ASN A 73 -4.14 -14.09 32.62
C ASN A 73 -5.28 -13.89 33.64
N SER A 74 -5.09 -13.06 34.68
CA SER A 74 -6.08 -12.85 35.74
C SER A 74 -7.26 -11.98 35.27
N GLY A 75 -8.12 -12.54 34.42
CA GLY A 75 -9.47 -12.01 34.16
C GLY A 75 -9.91 -11.86 32.70
N GLN A 76 -9.04 -12.05 31.71
CA GLN A 76 -9.42 -11.93 30.29
C GLN A 76 -8.68 -12.93 29.39
N GLN A 77 -9.33 -13.34 28.30
CA GLN A 77 -8.67 -14.06 27.20
C GLN A 77 -7.64 -13.12 26.54
N SER A 78 -6.36 -13.38 26.75
CA SER A 78 -5.26 -12.65 26.09
C SER A 78 -4.68 -13.46 24.95
N THR A 79 -4.39 -12.81 23.81
CA THR A 79 -3.57 -13.39 22.75
C THR A 79 -2.11 -13.02 22.98
N THR A 80 -1.23 -14.01 23.13
CA THR A 80 0.21 -13.79 23.32
C THR A 80 0.95 -14.01 22.00
N ILE A 81 1.60 -12.97 21.51
CA ILE A 81 2.44 -13.01 20.31
C ILE A 81 3.90 -12.89 20.75
N THR A 82 4.72 -13.88 20.39
CA THR A 82 6.14 -13.90 20.77
C THR A 82 7.01 -13.48 19.59
N PHE A 83 7.86 -12.48 19.79
CA PHE A 83 8.79 -12.01 18.77
C PHE A 83 10.21 -12.50 19.06
N ASN A 84 10.88 -12.99 18.01
CA ASN A 84 12.28 -13.41 18.10
C ASN A 84 13.16 -12.35 17.43
N LYS A 85 14.24 -11.94 18.11
CA LYS A 85 15.14 -10.84 17.72
C LYS A 85 15.74 -10.93 16.30
N SER A 86 15.79 -12.13 15.71
CA SER A 86 16.53 -12.38 14.47
C SER A 86 15.70 -13.05 13.39
N LYS A 87 14.37 -13.13 13.54
CA LYS A 87 13.53 -13.78 12.54
C LYS A 87 13.03 -12.77 11.52
N SER A 88 13.19 -13.15 10.27
CA SER A 88 12.64 -12.49 9.12
C SER A 88 11.72 -13.49 8.41
N LYS A 89 10.62 -13.01 7.83
CA LYS A 89 9.67 -13.85 7.10
C LYS A 89 9.53 -13.36 5.67
N ASN A 90 9.49 -14.31 4.73
CA ASN A 90 9.27 -14.03 3.33
C ASN A 90 7.79 -13.67 3.12
N CYS A 91 7.53 -12.79 2.17
CA CYS A 91 6.20 -12.31 1.83
C CYS A 91 6.21 -11.72 0.41
N LYS A 92 5.01 -11.51 -0.14
CA LYS A 92 4.79 -10.71 -1.35
C LYS A 92 4.00 -9.47 -0.97
N LEU A 93 4.23 -8.37 -1.68
CA LEU A 93 3.58 -7.09 -1.35
C LEU A 93 2.90 -6.50 -2.57
N ILE A 94 1.77 -5.86 -2.33
CA ILE A 94 1.15 -4.92 -3.27
C ILE A 94 1.04 -3.59 -2.53
N ALA A 95 1.83 -2.61 -2.97
CA ALA A 95 1.77 -1.25 -2.44
C ALA A 95 1.01 -0.36 -3.43
N ILE A 96 0.16 0.51 -2.93
CA ILE A 96 -0.68 1.40 -3.73
C ILE A 96 -0.33 2.84 -3.37
N GLY A 97 -0.16 3.66 -4.40
CA GLY A 97 0.04 5.09 -4.29
C GLY A 97 -0.74 5.84 -5.37
N TYR A 98 -0.66 7.16 -5.34
CA TYR A 98 -1.28 8.03 -6.32
C TYR A 98 -0.30 9.12 -6.73
N TYR A 99 -0.28 9.50 -8.00
CA TYR A 99 0.37 10.72 -8.46
C TYR A 99 -0.61 11.60 -9.23
N ARG A 100 -0.36 12.91 -9.24
CA ARG A 100 -1.13 13.84 -10.05
C ARG A 100 -0.54 13.88 -11.45
N ASP A 101 -1.31 13.45 -12.44
CA ASP A 101 -0.94 13.57 -13.83
C ASP A 101 -0.90 15.05 -14.25
N ALA A 102 0.20 15.46 -14.88
CA ALA A 102 0.45 16.86 -15.18
C ALA A 102 -0.39 17.38 -16.36
N ASP A 103 -0.83 16.49 -17.24
CA ASP A 103 -1.56 16.86 -18.47
C ASP A 103 -3.07 16.90 -18.22
N THR A 104 -3.56 16.03 -17.34
CA THR A 104 -5.00 15.87 -17.06
C THR A 104 -5.43 16.41 -15.71
N GLU A 105 -4.48 16.78 -14.84
CA GLU A 105 -4.73 17.17 -13.46
C GLU A 105 -5.56 16.14 -12.69
N ASN A 106 -5.53 14.86 -13.07
CA ASN A 106 -6.21 13.78 -12.39
C ASN A 106 -5.25 12.99 -11.49
N ASP A 107 -5.75 12.45 -10.39
CA ASP A 107 -5.01 11.49 -9.59
C ASP A 107 -5.03 10.15 -10.32
N VAL A 108 -3.85 9.61 -10.54
CA VAL A 108 -3.65 8.34 -11.21
C VAL A 108 -3.16 7.33 -10.18
N LYS A 109 -3.87 6.21 -10.08
CA LYS A 109 -3.50 5.11 -9.21
C LYS A 109 -2.26 4.41 -9.76
N VAL A 110 -1.33 4.14 -8.86
CA VAL A 110 -0.12 3.37 -9.12
C VAL A 110 -0.07 2.19 -8.19
N ILE A 111 0.22 1.03 -8.75
CA ILE A 111 0.34 -0.22 -8.02
C ILE A 111 1.77 -0.72 -8.20
N TYR A 112 2.46 -0.90 -7.09
CA TYR A 112 3.77 -1.51 -7.02
C TYR A 112 3.58 -2.97 -6.62
N GLU A 113 3.92 -3.89 -7.52
CA GLU A 113 3.95 -5.32 -7.28
C GLU A 113 5.37 -5.71 -6.86
N ILE A 114 5.54 -6.26 -5.65
CA ILE A 114 6.82 -6.72 -5.13
C ILE A 114 6.75 -8.24 -4.90
N PRO A 115 7.19 -9.07 -5.86
CA PRO A 115 6.98 -10.51 -5.82
C PRO A 115 7.84 -11.23 -4.78
N LYS A 116 8.97 -10.65 -4.37
CA LYS A 116 9.86 -11.20 -3.35
C LYS A 116 10.26 -10.10 -2.37
N ALA A 117 9.71 -10.20 -1.17
CA ALA A 117 10.05 -9.34 -0.07
C ALA A 117 10.23 -10.12 1.22
N LYS A 118 10.88 -9.49 2.19
CA LYS A 118 11.10 -10.06 3.51
C LYS A 118 10.88 -9.02 4.58
N VAL A 119 9.98 -9.29 5.52
CA VAL A 119 9.82 -8.45 6.70
C VAL A 119 11.01 -8.66 7.63
N ILE A 120 11.77 -7.59 7.88
CA ILE A 120 12.88 -7.60 8.83
C ILE A 120 12.36 -7.10 10.16
N ASN A 121 12.18 -8.01 11.11
CA ASN A 121 11.70 -7.67 12.42
C ASN A 121 12.83 -7.15 13.33
N LYS A 122 13.11 -5.84 13.29
CA LYS A 122 13.97 -5.15 14.25
C LYS A 122 13.12 -4.38 15.27
N LEU A 123 12.36 -5.09 16.12
CA LEU A 123 11.69 -4.44 17.26
C LEU A 123 12.73 -3.77 18.14
N SER A 124 12.83 -2.44 18.03
CA SER A 124 13.63 -1.60 18.89
C SER A 124 12.68 -0.74 19.70
N PHE A 125 12.50 -1.06 20.98
CA PHE A 125 11.71 -0.26 21.92
C PHE A 125 12.49 0.91 22.53
N ASN A 126 13.67 1.25 21.98
CA ASN A 126 14.49 2.35 22.47
C ASN A 126 14.06 3.68 21.83
N THR A 127 13.53 4.59 22.64
CA THR A 127 13.11 5.95 22.22
C THR A 127 14.23 6.99 22.23
N ASN A 128 15.51 6.58 22.29
CA ASN A 128 16.61 7.52 22.31
C ASN A 128 17.17 7.72 20.89
N SER A 129 16.87 8.89 20.33
CA SER A 129 17.36 9.51 19.09
C SER A 129 16.52 9.31 17.81
N ILE A 130 15.99 10.44 17.33
CA ILE A 130 15.80 10.85 15.92
C ILE A 130 15.49 9.69 14.94
N ASN A 131 14.18 9.43 14.76
CA ASN A 131 13.55 8.86 13.56
C ASN A 131 13.62 7.35 13.26
N VAL A 132 13.24 6.48 14.21
CA VAL A 132 12.44 5.29 13.85
C VAL A 132 11.49 5.03 15.02
N SER A 133 10.17 5.05 14.77
CA SER A 133 9.19 4.70 15.80
C SER A 133 9.36 3.21 16.13
N PRO A 134 9.19 2.79 17.39
CA PRO A 134 9.16 1.38 17.76
C PRO A 134 8.05 0.58 17.06
N LEU A 135 7.18 1.25 16.31
CA LEU A 135 6.06 0.70 15.54
C LEU A 135 6.33 0.58 14.04
N ASP A 136 7.53 0.91 13.58
CA ASP A 136 7.85 0.90 12.15
C ASP A 136 8.33 -0.48 11.69
N LEU A 137 7.92 -0.87 10.49
CA LEU A 137 8.37 -2.09 9.83
C LEU A 137 9.18 -1.76 8.59
N TYR A 138 10.20 -2.58 8.35
CA TYR A 138 10.96 -2.55 7.12
C TYR A 138 10.78 -3.86 6.36
N PHE A 139 10.33 -3.73 5.11
CA PHE A 139 10.27 -4.83 4.16
C PHE A 139 11.43 -4.70 3.19
N GLN A 140 12.36 -5.64 3.21
CA GLN A 140 13.44 -5.70 2.25
C GLN A 140 12.95 -6.33 0.95
N PHE A 141 13.31 -5.76 -0.19
CA PHE A 141 13.01 -6.32 -1.51
C PHE A 141 14.17 -7.18 -2.00
N GLU A 142 13.86 -8.28 -2.65
CA GLU A 142 14.83 -9.19 -3.23
C GLU A 142 14.56 -9.38 -4.74
N PRO A 143 15.59 -9.62 -5.56
CA PRO A 143 15.41 -9.89 -6.98
C PRO A 143 14.49 -11.08 -7.26
N PHE A 144 13.48 -10.87 -8.11
CA PHE A 144 12.53 -11.92 -8.47
C PHE A 144 12.93 -12.70 -9.73
N ASN A 145 13.87 -12.22 -10.52
CA ASN A 145 14.42 -12.89 -11.70
C ASN A 145 15.97 -12.80 -11.77
N GLU A 146 16.56 -13.42 -12.79
CA GLU A 146 18.01 -13.44 -13.01
C GLU A 146 18.58 -12.09 -13.44
N GLU A 147 17.74 -11.21 -13.98
CA GLU A 147 18.12 -9.86 -14.44
C GLU A 147 18.29 -8.87 -13.28
N GLY A 148 17.83 -9.24 -12.07
CA GLY A 148 17.94 -8.40 -10.89
C GLY A 148 16.70 -7.54 -10.61
N ASP A 149 15.59 -7.76 -11.31
CA ASP A 149 14.37 -6.97 -11.12
C ASP A 149 13.77 -7.18 -9.72
N ILE A 150 13.34 -6.09 -9.08
CA ILE A 150 12.86 -6.10 -7.68
C ILE A 150 11.37 -5.79 -7.54
N MET A 151 10.76 -5.11 -8.52
CA MET A 151 9.34 -4.77 -8.49
C MET A 151 8.79 -4.53 -9.90
N LYS A 152 7.47 -4.57 -10.05
CA LYS A 152 6.75 -4.12 -11.25
C LYS A 152 5.87 -2.92 -10.91
N LEU A 153 5.77 -1.97 -11.83
CA LEU A 153 4.94 -0.77 -11.71
C LEU A 153 3.76 -0.87 -12.66
N HIS A 154 2.55 -0.83 -12.11
CA HIS A 154 1.31 -0.79 -12.89
C HIS A 154 0.66 0.58 -12.69
N ILE A 155 0.34 1.26 -13.80
CA ILE A 155 -0.30 2.57 -13.79
C ILE A 155 -1.69 2.40 -14.37
N GLU A 156 -2.72 2.75 -13.59
CA GLU A 156 -4.10 2.64 -14.04
C GLU A 156 -4.36 3.67 -15.14
N GLN A 157 -4.64 3.19 -16.36
CA GLN A 157 -5.09 4.05 -17.42
C GLN A 157 -6.59 4.28 -17.25
N LEU A 158 -6.99 5.53 -17.08
CA LEU A 158 -8.39 5.90 -17.31
C LEU A 158 -8.71 5.52 -18.75
N ASN A 159 -9.54 4.50 -18.94
CA ASN A 159 -10.18 4.23 -20.22
C ASN A 159 -11.04 5.45 -20.56
N LYS A 160 -10.43 6.41 -21.25
CA LYS A 160 -11.15 7.51 -21.88
C LYS A 160 -11.76 6.96 -23.16
N ASP A 161 -12.90 6.29 -23.04
CA ASP A 161 -13.80 6.13 -24.17
C ASP A 161 -14.36 7.52 -24.52
N VAL A 162 -13.54 8.34 -25.19
CA VAL A 162 -13.96 9.64 -25.71
C VAL A 162 -14.85 9.37 -26.91
N ILE A 163 -16.17 9.42 -26.70
CA ILE A 163 -17.12 9.44 -27.81
C ILE A 163 -17.10 10.85 -28.41
N LYS A 164 -16.38 11.01 -29.52
CA LYS A 164 -16.35 12.26 -30.27
C LYS A 164 -17.57 12.34 -31.17
N PHE A 165 -18.50 13.24 -30.85
CA PHE A 165 -19.62 13.55 -31.71
C PHE A 165 -19.23 14.68 -32.68
N VAL A 166 -19.39 14.43 -33.98
CA VAL A 166 -19.34 15.48 -35.02
C VAL A 166 -20.78 15.76 -35.42
N TYR A 167 -21.23 17.00 -35.26
CA TYR A 167 -22.59 17.42 -35.54
C TYR A 167 -22.60 18.77 -36.26
N GLU A 168 -23.66 19.01 -37.02
CA GLU A 168 -23.84 20.27 -37.75
C GLU A 168 -24.38 21.38 -36.84
N SER A 169 -24.08 22.62 -37.20
CA SER A 169 -24.55 23.80 -36.46
C SER A 169 -26.08 23.90 -36.51
N GLY A 170 -26.71 23.94 -35.34
CA GLY A 170 -28.18 23.91 -35.20
C GLY A 170 -28.76 22.53 -34.93
N SER A 171 -27.95 21.47 -34.93
CA SER A 171 -28.38 20.12 -34.55
C SER A 171 -28.40 19.93 -33.03
N SER A 172 -29.23 19.00 -32.56
CA SER A 172 -29.25 18.54 -31.17
C SER A 172 -28.78 17.10 -31.06
N ILE A 173 -27.98 16.81 -30.03
CA ILE A 173 -27.61 15.45 -29.64
C ILE A 173 -28.40 15.07 -28.40
N GLU A 174 -29.02 13.89 -28.43
CA GLU A 174 -29.71 13.31 -27.28
C GLU A 174 -28.91 12.10 -26.78
N ILE A 175 -28.63 12.06 -25.48
CA ILE A 175 -27.92 10.97 -24.82
C ILE A 175 -28.83 10.43 -23.72
N GLY A 176 -29.45 9.27 -23.97
CA GLY A 176 -30.49 8.74 -23.10
C GLY A 176 -31.75 9.61 -23.07
N GLU A 177 -32.58 9.45 -22.04
CA GLU A 177 -33.84 10.20 -21.90
C GLU A 177 -33.64 11.59 -21.26
N ASP A 178 -32.50 11.82 -20.61
CA ASP A 178 -32.31 12.96 -19.70
C ASP A 178 -31.34 14.04 -20.20
N ILE A 179 -30.55 13.78 -21.25
CA ILE A 179 -29.50 14.70 -21.70
C ILE A 179 -29.73 15.13 -23.14
N LYS A 180 -29.94 16.44 -23.34
CA LYS A 180 -30.02 17.07 -24.66
C LYS A 180 -29.00 18.20 -24.79
N ILE A 181 -28.09 18.06 -25.74
CA ILE A 181 -27.05 19.03 -26.06
C ILE A 181 -27.45 19.77 -27.33
N ASN A 182 -27.59 21.09 -27.26
CA ASN A 182 -27.93 21.93 -28.41
C ASN A 182 -26.72 22.72 -28.89
N ALA A 183 -26.40 22.57 -30.17
CA ALA A 183 -25.36 23.33 -30.84
C ALA A 183 -25.80 24.78 -31.09
N ALA A 184 -25.44 25.72 -30.21
CA ALA A 184 -25.77 27.13 -30.44
C ALA A 184 -25.01 27.69 -31.66
N ARG A 185 -25.73 28.34 -32.58
CA ARG A 185 -25.14 29.16 -33.65
C ARG A 185 -24.45 30.38 -33.05
N ALA A 186 -23.24 30.69 -33.52
CA ALA A 186 -22.54 31.93 -33.18
C ALA A 186 -23.45 33.15 -33.46
N VAL A 187 -23.61 34.01 -32.46
CA VAL A 187 -24.35 35.26 -32.56
C VAL A 187 -23.43 36.31 -33.18
N HIS A 188 -23.77 36.81 -34.37
CA HIS A 188 -23.22 38.06 -34.88
C HIS A 188 -23.93 39.24 -34.20
N ILE A 189 -23.15 40.09 -33.54
CA ILE A 189 -23.58 41.39 -33.06
C ILE A 189 -23.16 42.41 -34.13
N ASN A 190 -24.12 43.16 -34.68
CA ASN A 190 -23.91 44.24 -35.63
C ASN A 190 -23.19 45.44 -34.98
#